data_AF-W5LVP6-F1
#
_entry.id   AF-W5LVP6-F1
#
_cell.length_a   1.000
_cell.length_b   1.000
_cell.length_c   1.000
_cell.angle_alpha   90.00
_cell.angle_beta   90.00
_cell.angle_gamma   90.00
#
_symmetry.space_group_name_H-M   'P 1'
#
loop_
_entity.id
_entity.type
_entity.pdbx_description
1 polymer ?
#
loop_
_entity_poly.entity_id
_entity_poly.type
_entity_poly.pdbx_seq_one_letter_code
_entity_poly.pdbx_strand_id
1 'polypeptide(L)'
;MHLALQVWAKVTPLQFRELTAGGASEEPDIHITFSSSYHQDGYPFDGPGGTLAHAFFPGEHPVSGDTHFDDQESWTYADPQGTDLFTVAIHEFGHALGLSHSSSTNSIMAPYYQGPVGRPEDYVLPGDDTQGIQQLYGSSLTLTLLHSHTLTLLHSLTLTLSLSFTLILSHSFTLLLSLSFTLSLSLSFTLSLSFTLSLSLSFTLTL
;
A
#
# COMPACT_ATOMS: atom_id res chain seq x y z
N MET A 1 -5.70 15.28 -1.16
CA MET A 1 -5.93 14.17 -0.21
C MET A 1 -5.51 12.81 -0.77
N HIS A 2 -6.21 12.23 -1.75
CA HIS A 2 -5.86 10.91 -2.32
C HIS A 2 -4.36 10.78 -2.68
N LEU A 3 -3.79 11.78 -3.37
CA LEU A 3 -2.38 11.77 -3.77
C LEU A 3 -1.42 11.73 -2.57
N ALA A 4 -1.73 12.39 -1.45
CA ALA A 4 -0.90 12.38 -0.26
C ALA A 4 -0.94 11.02 0.46
N LEU A 5 -2.11 10.38 0.54
CA LEU A 5 -2.21 9.00 1.05
C LEU A 5 -1.44 8.00 0.16
N GLN A 6 -1.45 8.21 -1.16
CA GLN A 6 -0.69 7.37 -2.09
C GLN A 6 0.82 7.45 -1.88
N VAL A 7 1.35 8.55 -1.34
CA VAL A 7 2.77 8.67 -0.99
C VAL A 7 3.16 7.61 0.05
N TRP A 8 2.36 7.44 1.10
CA TRP A 8 2.55 6.41 2.11
C TRP A 8 2.27 4.99 1.60
N ALA A 9 1.23 4.83 0.77
CA ALA A 9 0.89 3.54 0.16
C ALA A 9 1.99 3.00 -0.77
N LYS A 10 2.72 3.87 -1.48
CA LYS A 10 3.82 3.46 -2.39
C LYS A 10 4.94 2.69 -1.68
N VAL A 11 5.17 2.96 -0.39
CA VAL A 11 6.29 2.38 0.37
C VAL A 11 5.85 1.38 1.44
N THR A 12 4.55 1.14 1.59
CA THR A 12 3.96 0.21 2.56
C THR A 12 2.98 -0.76 1.90
N PRO A 13 2.53 -1.82 2.60
CA PRO A 13 1.42 -2.65 2.15
C PRO A 13 0.03 -1.99 2.29
N LEU A 14 -0.06 -0.77 2.83
CA LEU A 14 -1.33 -0.10 3.11
C LEU A 14 -2.10 0.21 1.82
N GLN A 15 -3.43 0.16 1.92
CA GLN A 15 -4.33 0.53 0.83
C GLN A 15 -5.35 1.53 1.36
N PHE A 16 -5.57 2.60 0.61
CA PHE A 16 -6.54 3.63 0.95
C PHE A 16 -7.69 3.61 -0.04
N ARG A 17 -8.91 3.61 0.48
CA ARG A 17 -10.14 3.69 -0.31
C ARG A 17 -10.97 4.86 0.20
N GLU A 18 -11.24 5.80 -0.69
CA GLU A 18 -12.19 6.87 -0.41
C GLU A 18 -13.61 6.31 -0.39
N LEU A 19 -14.38 6.66 0.64
CA LEU A 19 -15.79 6.30 0.75
C LEU A 19 -16.63 7.41 0.10
N THR A 20 -17.47 7.05 -0.87
CA THR A 20 -18.39 7.99 -1.49
C THR A 20 -19.59 8.28 -0.59
N ALA A 21 -19.91 9.56 -0.43
CA ALA A 21 -21.11 9.99 0.28
C ALA A 21 -22.37 9.43 -0.40
N GLY A 22 -23.13 8.60 0.33
CA GLY A 22 -24.44 8.11 -0.08
C GLY A 22 -24.61 6.59 -0.27
N GLY A 23 -23.57 5.77 -0.03
CA GLY A 23 -23.62 4.33 -0.33
C GLY A 23 -23.35 3.35 0.81
N ALA A 24 -22.68 3.76 1.90
CA ALA A 24 -22.20 2.81 2.91
C ALA A 24 -22.61 3.22 4.32
N SER A 25 -23.01 2.21 5.11
CA SER A 25 -23.10 2.27 6.58
C SER A 25 -21.71 2.15 7.24
N GLU A 26 -20.63 2.33 6.47
CA GLU A 26 -19.25 2.19 6.92
C GLU A 26 -18.72 3.56 7.33
N GLU A 27 -18.23 3.67 8.56
CA GLU A 27 -17.47 4.84 9.03
C GLU A 27 -16.02 4.72 8.52
N PRO A 28 -15.43 5.79 7.96
CA PRO A 28 -14.04 5.77 7.53
C PRO A 28 -13.09 5.75 8.73
N ASP A 29 -11.92 5.13 8.56
CA ASP A 29 -10.86 5.12 9.59
C ASP A 29 -10.17 6.49 9.76
N ILE A 30 -10.31 7.39 8.78
CA ILE A 30 -9.70 8.73 8.75
C ILE A 30 -10.75 9.69 8.20
N HIS A 31 -11.34 10.52 9.06
CA HIS A 31 -12.11 11.68 8.62
C HIS A 31 -11.17 12.83 8.27
N ILE A 32 -11.37 13.42 7.10
CA ILE A 32 -10.63 14.61 6.67
C ILE A 32 -11.60 15.79 6.67
N THR A 33 -11.33 16.79 7.51
CA THR A 33 -12.19 17.98 7.62
C THR A 33 -11.38 19.27 7.52
N PHE A 34 -12.04 20.31 7.00
CA PHE A 34 -11.56 21.68 7.07
C PHE A 34 -12.42 22.39 8.10
N SER A 35 -11.79 22.95 9.12
CA SER A 35 -12.46 23.55 10.27
C SER A 35 -11.78 24.86 10.63
N SER A 36 -12.49 25.75 11.32
CA SER A 36 -11.91 27.03 11.80
C SER A 36 -12.10 27.15 13.30
N SER A 37 -11.13 27.77 13.98
CA SER A 37 -11.22 28.07 15.42
C SER A 37 -11.58 26.82 16.24
N TYR A 38 -12.48 26.91 17.21
CA TYR A 38 -12.93 25.78 18.01
C TYR A 38 -13.87 24.85 17.21
N HIS A 39 -13.48 23.58 17.08
CA HIS A 39 -14.20 22.57 16.30
C HIS A 39 -14.41 21.25 17.07
N GLN A 40 -14.62 21.36 18.39
CA GLN A 40 -15.16 20.29 19.26
C GLN A 40 -14.23 19.08 19.54
N ASP A 41 -12.93 19.20 19.29
CA ASP A 41 -11.93 18.16 19.58
C ASP A 41 -10.94 18.56 20.70
N GLY A 42 -11.04 19.79 21.22
CA GLY A 42 -10.17 20.32 22.27
C GLY A 42 -8.89 21.02 21.77
N TYR A 43 -8.66 21.06 20.44
CA TYR A 43 -7.49 21.65 19.80
C TYR A 43 -7.93 22.74 18.80
N PRO A 44 -8.33 23.94 19.28
CA PRO A 44 -8.81 24.99 18.38
C PRO A 44 -7.69 25.51 17.47
N PHE A 45 -8.02 25.79 16.21
CA PHE A 45 -7.13 26.51 15.30
C PHE A 45 -7.03 28.01 15.64
N ASP A 46 -5.94 28.64 15.19
CA ASP A 46 -5.53 30.01 15.55
C ASP A 46 -5.70 31.04 14.42
N GLY A 47 -6.20 30.65 13.25
CA GLY A 47 -6.36 31.54 12.11
C GLY A 47 -5.14 31.50 11.18
N PRO A 48 -4.91 32.53 10.35
CA PRO A 48 -3.84 32.47 9.36
C PRO A 48 -2.43 32.35 9.98
N GLY A 49 -1.70 31.31 9.57
CA GLY A 49 -0.40 30.93 10.11
C GLY A 49 -0.51 30.26 11.48
N GLY A 50 0.62 29.84 12.04
CA GLY A 50 0.60 29.10 13.31
C GLY A 50 0.25 27.63 13.07
N THR A 51 -0.91 27.17 13.53
CA THR A 51 -1.33 25.77 13.42
C THR A 51 -2.05 25.52 12.10
N LEU A 52 -1.31 25.00 11.12
CA LEU A 52 -1.85 24.76 9.78
C LEU A 52 -2.89 23.64 9.73
N ALA A 53 -2.64 22.58 10.50
CA ALA A 53 -3.43 21.37 10.56
C ALA A 53 -3.02 20.55 11.80
N HIS A 54 -3.82 19.54 12.14
CA HIS A 54 -3.42 18.48 13.07
C HIS A 54 -4.09 17.17 12.71
N ALA A 55 -3.47 16.07 13.11
CA ALA A 55 -4.07 14.74 13.04
C ALA A 55 -3.93 13.98 14.37
N PHE A 56 -4.90 13.10 14.61
CA PHE A 56 -4.88 12.19 15.73
C PHE A 56 -4.20 10.88 15.34
N PHE A 57 -3.38 10.36 16.24
CA PHE A 57 -2.76 9.04 16.09
C PHE A 57 -3.82 7.92 15.91
N PRO A 58 -3.45 6.82 15.24
CA PRO A 58 -4.33 5.65 15.12
C PRO A 58 -4.61 5.05 16.50
N GLY A 59 -5.81 4.50 16.68
CA GLY A 59 -6.29 4.04 17.98
C GLY A 59 -7.77 3.65 17.95
N GLU A 60 -8.33 3.38 19.12
CA GLU A 60 -9.73 2.93 19.29
C GLU A 60 -10.71 4.07 19.61
N HIS A 61 -10.21 5.30 19.79
CA HIS A 61 -11.07 6.44 20.08
C HIS A 61 -11.79 6.88 18.79
N PRO A 62 -13.04 7.38 18.85
CA PRO A 62 -13.77 7.80 17.64
C PRO A 62 -13.10 8.85 16.75
N VAL A 63 -12.12 9.60 17.28
CA VAL A 63 -11.36 10.62 16.52
C VAL A 63 -9.99 10.11 16.08
N SER A 64 -9.61 8.88 16.43
CA SER A 64 -8.30 8.33 16.08
C SER A 64 -8.16 8.22 14.57
N GLY A 65 -7.04 8.72 14.04
CA GLY A 65 -6.79 8.79 12.60
C GLY A 65 -7.33 10.07 11.94
N ASP A 66 -8.28 10.78 12.56
CA ASP A 66 -8.87 11.97 11.96
C ASP A 66 -7.84 13.07 11.76
N THR A 67 -8.01 13.81 10.66
CA THR A 67 -7.10 14.86 10.22
C THR A 67 -7.89 16.14 9.93
N HIS A 68 -7.54 17.22 10.61
CA HIS A 68 -8.19 18.51 10.51
C HIS A 68 -7.23 19.54 9.91
N PHE A 69 -7.73 20.36 8.98
CA PHE A 69 -6.98 21.46 8.35
C PHE A 69 -7.62 22.79 8.76
N ASP A 70 -6.84 23.82 9.08
CA ASP A 70 -7.40 25.15 9.35
C ASP A 70 -7.92 25.77 8.04
N ASP A 71 -9.23 25.94 7.94
CA ASP A 71 -9.91 26.52 6.78
C ASP A 71 -9.60 28.02 6.59
N GLN A 72 -8.92 28.65 7.56
CA GLN A 72 -8.48 30.04 7.47
C GLN A 72 -7.08 30.19 6.84
N GLU A 73 -6.40 29.09 6.55
CA GLU A 73 -5.15 29.13 5.81
C GLU A 73 -5.35 29.44 4.33
N SER A 74 -4.35 30.10 3.73
CA SER A 74 -4.33 30.31 2.28
C SER A 74 -3.81 29.05 1.57
N TRP A 75 -4.64 28.02 1.49
CA TRP A 75 -4.31 26.75 0.85
C TRP A 75 -4.00 26.90 -0.64
N THR A 76 -2.83 26.41 -1.04
CA THR A 76 -2.37 26.38 -2.43
C THR A 76 -1.95 24.98 -2.87
N TYR A 77 -1.62 24.86 -4.15
CA TYR A 77 -1.07 23.64 -4.72
C TYR A 77 0.15 23.99 -5.58
N ALA A 78 1.33 23.56 -5.13
CA ALA A 78 2.63 23.85 -5.73
C ALA A 78 2.92 25.35 -5.92
N ASP A 79 2.32 26.22 -5.11
CA ASP A 79 2.56 27.67 -5.11
C ASP A 79 3.20 28.10 -3.78
N PRO A 80 4.44 28.61 -3.79
CA PRO A 80 5.15 29.05 -2.59
C PRO A 80 4.57 30.32 -1.95
N GLN A 81 3.62 31.02 -2.59
CA GLN A 81 2.97 32.20 -2.01
C GLN A 81 1.89 31.86 -0.97
N GLY A 82 1.54 30.59 -0.81
CA GLY A 82 0.61 30.13 0.22
C GLY A 82 1.06 28.83 0.89
N THR A 83 0.12 28.20 1.58
CA THR A 83 0.34 26.96 2.33
C THR A 83 0.01 25.78 1.43
N ASP A 84 1.01 24.99 1.03
CA ASP A 84 0.84 23.90 0.10
C ASP A 84 0.08 22.74 0.76
N LEU A 85 -1.16 22.53 0.32
CA LEU A 85 -2.06 21.54 0.91
C LEU A 85 -1.51 20.12 0.76
N PHE A 86 -0.78 19.83 -0.33
CA PHE A 86 -0.20 18.51 -0.54
C PHE A 86 0.89 18.20 0.49
N THR A 87 1.79 19.16 0.73
CA THR A 87 2.86 19.06 1.72
C THR A 87 2.29 18.84 3.12
N VAL A 88 1.35 19.68 3.55
CA VAL A 88 0.73 19.55 4.88
C VAL A 88 -0.04 18.23 4.99
N ALA A 89 -0.80 17.85 3.97
CA ALA A 89 -1.54 16.58 4.02
C ALA A 89 -0.64 15.35 4.12
N ILE A 90 0.54 15.32 3.47
CA ILE A 90 1.47 14.19 3.65
C ILE A 90 1.91 14.10 5.11
N HIS A 91 2.29 15.24 5.71
CA HIS A 91 2.70 15.34 7.11
C HIS A 91 1.62 14.82 8.05
N GLU A 92 0.41 15.38 7.97
CA GLU A 92 -0.69 15.00 8.86
C GLU A 92 -1.09 13.52 8.70
N PHE A 93 -1.08 13.01 7.46
CA PHE A 93 -1.32 11.58 7.28
C PHE A 93 -0.21 10.71 7.84
N GLY A 94 1.02 11.21 7.97
CA GLY A 94 2.05 10.52 8.74
C GLY A 94 1.64 10.33 10.21
N HIS A 95 1.09 11.36 10.84
CA HIS A 95 0.53 11.29 12.20
C HIS A 95 -0.67 10.34 12.29
N ALA A 96 -1.63 10.46 11.36
CA ALA A 96 -2.78 9.56 11.26
C ALA A 96 -2.36 8.08 11.10
N LEU A 97 -1.18 7.85 10.53
CA LEU A 97 -0.56 6.53 10.36
C LEU A 97 0.45 6.17 11.46
N GLY A 98 0.54 6.92 12.56
CA GLY A 98 1.36 6.52 13.71
C GLY A 98 2.76 7.13 13.80
N LEU A 99 3.17 7.96 12.85
CA LEU A 99 4.49 8.62 12.90
C LEU A 99 4.48 9.82 13.84
N SER A 100 5.48 9.92 14.69
CA SER A 100 5.76 11.15 15.44
C SER A 100 6.61 12.12 14.61
N HIS A 101 6.72 13.37 15.08
CA HIS A 101 7.64 14.32 14.47
C HIS A 101 9.08 13.78 14.40
N SER A 102 9.77 14.10 13.30
CA SER A 102 11.20 13.88 13.14
C SER A 102 11.99 15.13 13.52
N SER A 103 13.18 14.93 14.09
CA SER A 103 14.17 16.01 14.27
C SER A 103 14.96 16.31 13.00
N SER A 104 14.81 15.49 11.94
CA SER A 104 15.49 15.69 10.67
C SER A 104 14.86 16.84 9.90
N THR A 105 15.67 17.82 9.47
CA THR A 105 15.18 18.92 8.62
C THR A 105 14.79 18.47 7.23
N ASN A 106 15.22 17.29 6.77
CA ASN A 106 14.84 16.75 5.46
C ASN A 106 13.61 15.84 5.53
N SER A 107 12.98 15.69 6.70
CA SER A 107 11.80 14.83 6.88
C SER A 107 10.52 15.60 6.58
N ILE A 108 9.54 14.92 5.96
CA ILE A 108 8.19 15.48 5.82
C ILE A 108 7.50 15.60 7.18
N MET A 109 7.88 14.77 8.15
CA MET A 109 7.44 14.81 9.55
C MET A 109 8.22 15.82 10.40
N ALA A 110 9.00 16.74 9.81
CA ALA A 110 9.58 17.84 10.55
C ALA A 110 8.47 18.74 11.13
N PRO A 111 8.57 19.22 12.39
CA PRO A 111 7.47 19.87 13.10
C PRO A 111 7.07 21.27 12.57
N TYR A 112 7.84 21.82 11.62
CA TYR A 112 7.57 23.13 11.05
C TYR A 112 7.51 23.02 9.53
N TYR A 113 6.51 23.67 8.94
CA TYR A 113 6.33 23.73 7.49
C TYR A 113 7.54 24.36 6.79
N GLN A 114 8.03 23.70 5.73
CA GLN A 114 9.23 24.10 4.99
C GLN A 114 8.96 24.58 3.57
N GLY A 115 7.69 24.78 3.21
CA GLY A 115 7.27 25.12 1.86
C GLY A 115 6.86 23.90 1.01
N PRO A 116 6.41 24.14 -0.23
CA PRO A 116 5.92 23.09 -1.12
C PRO A 116 7.00 22.04 -1.45
N VAL A 117 6.65 20.76 -1.37
CA VAL A 117 7.55 19.64 -1.73
C VAL A 117 7.59 19.30 -3.23
N GLY A 118 6.93 20.11 -4.06
CA GLY A 118 6.84 19.90 -5.49
C GLY A 118 5.60 19.08 -5.89
N ARG A 119 5.66 18.50 -7.09
CA ARG A 119 4.51 17.81 -7.70
C ARG A 119 4.37 16.38 -7.15
N PRO A 120 3.16 15.88 -6.87
CA PRO A 120 2.95 14.53 -6.32
C PRO A 120 3.53 13.37 -7.14
N GLU A 121 3.61 13.53 -8.46
CA GLU A 121 4.22 12.56 -9.36
C GLU A 121 5.74 12.44 -9.18
N ASP A 122 6.40 13.52 -8.79
CA ASP A 122 7.85 13.62 -8.64
C ASP A 122 8.29 13.49 -7.17
N TYR A 123 7.36 13.62 -6.23
CA TYR A 123 7.66 13.55 -4.81
C TYR A 123 8.05 12.13 -4.36
N VAL A 124 9.15 12.06 -3.61
CA VAL A 124 9.69 10.84 -3.02
C VAL A 124 9.85 11.07 -1.53
N LEU A 125 9.35 10.13 -0.71
CA LEU A 125 9.51 10.19 0.73
C LEU A 125 11.00 10.21 1.10
N PRO A 126 11.42 11.10 2.01
CA PRO A 126 12.74 11.03 2.61
C PRO A 126 12.99 9.67 3.27
N GLY A 127 14.26 9.28 3.35
CA GLY A 127 14.65 7.96 3.88
C GLY A 127 14.26 7.75 5.35
N ASP A 128 14.26 8.82 6.16
CA ASP A 128 13.84 8.81 7.56
C ASP A 128 12.34 8.45 7.68
N ASP A 129 11.50 9.13 6.90
CA ASP A 129 10.05 8.90 6.87
C ASP A 129 9.71 7.52 6.32
N THR A 130 10.43 7.08 5.28
CA THR A 130 10.29 5.75 4.68
C THR A 130 10.63 4.65 5.70
N GLN A 131 11.72 4.81 6.45
CA GLN A 131 12.11 3.84 7.48
C GLN A 131 11.10 3.84 8.63
N GLY A 132 10.67 5.02 9.09
CA GLY A 132 9.69 5.15 10.16
C GLY A 132 8.39 4.43 9.83
N ILE A 133 7.81 4.68 8.65
CA ILE A 133 6.53 4.06 8.29
C ILE A 133 6.65 2.55 8.06
N GLN A 134 7.79 2.09 7.52
CA GLN A 134 8.04 0.67 7.29
C GLN A 134 8.31 -0.10 8.58
N GLN A 135 8.77 0.55 9.66
CA GLN A 135 8.85 -0.09 10.97
C GLN A 135 7.46 -0.40 11.54
N LEU A 136 6.45 0.40 11.21
CA LEU A 136 5.08 0.21 11.66
C LEU A 136 4.32 -0.82 10.81
N TYR A 137 4.45 -0.75 9.49
CA TYR A 137 3.58 -1.51 8.57
C TYR A 137 4.33 -2.49 7.65
N GLY A 138 5.66 -2.53 7.73
CA GLY A 138 6.50 -3.27 6.78
C GLY A 138 6.69 -2.53 5.44
N SER A 139 7.56 -3.07 4.59
CA SER A 139 7.82 -2.53 3.26
C SER A 139 6.89 -3.15 2.20
N SER A 140 6.52 -2.34 1.21
CA SER A 140 5.87 -2.86 0.00
C SER A 140 6.91 -3.60 -0.84
N LEU A 141 6.81 -4.93 -0.92
CA LEU A 141 7.69 -5.76 -1.75
C LEU A 141 7.14 -5.83 -3.17
N THR A 142 7.49 -4.86 -4.00
CA THR A 142 7.25 -4.96 -5.45
C THR A 142 8.37 -5.79 -6.08
N LEU A 143 8.18 -7.11 -6.13
CA LEU A 143 9.09 -8.02 -6.86
C LEU A 143 8.92 -7.80 -8.36
N THR A 144 9.71 -6.89 -8.95
CA THR A 144 9.90 -6.86 -10.40
C THR A 144 10.80 -8.03 -10.80
N LEU A 145 10.18 -9.13 -11.24
CA LEU A 145 10.87 -10.24 -11.89
C LEU A 145 11.40 -9.77 -13.26
N LEU A 146 12.57 -9.15 -13.24
CA LEU A 146 13.32 -8.86 -14.45
C LEU A 146 14.15 -10.11 -14.80
N HIS A 147 13.66 -10.90 -15.75
CA HIS A 147 14.41 -11.98 -16.43
C HIS A 147 15.12 -13.02 -15.53
N SER A 148 14.53 -14.22 -15.49
CA SER A 148 15.15 -15.52 -15.19
C SER A 148 16.36 -15.52 -14.24
N HIS A 149 16.16 -15.16 -12.97
CA HIS A 149 17.06 -15.60 -11.90
C HIS A 149 16.22 -16.09 -10.72
N THR A 150 16.66 -17.20 -10.15
CA THR A 150 16.05 -17.88 -8.99
C THR A 150 15.99 -16.94 -7.78
N LEU A 151 14.76 -16.64 -7.33
CA LEU A 151 14.49 -15.97 -6.07
C LEU A 151 14.71 -16.96 -4.92
N THR A 152 15.78 -16.78 -4.16
CA THR A 152 15.96 -17.44 -2.86
C THR A 152 15.37 -16.54 -1.78
N LEU A 153 14.18 -16.87 -1.28
CA LEU A 153 13.60 -16.23 -0.11
C LEU A 153 14.20 -16.89 1.14
N LEU A 154 15.02 -16.16 1.90
CA LEU A 154 15.30 -16.51 3.29
C LEU A 154 14.12 -15.95 4.09
N HIS A 155 13.51 -16.76 4.95
CA HIS A 155 12.31 -16.52 5.78
C HIS A 155 10.98 -17.01 5.19
N SER A 156 10.17 -17.57 6.09
CA SER A 156 8.88 -18.20 5.82
C SER A 156 7.82 -17.18 5.44
N LEU A 157 7.68 -16.90 4.13
CA LEU A 157 6.55 -16.17 3.57
C LEU A 157 5.85 -17.04 2.52
N THR A 158 4.56 -17.28 2.72
CA THR A 158 3.68 -17.94 1.75
C THR A 158 3.31 -16.95 0.65
N LEU A 159 3.87 -17.13 -0.54
CA LEU A 159 3.57 -16.32 -1.72
C LEU A 159 2.43 -16.98 -2.53
N THR A 160 1.24 -16.39 -2.52
CA THR A 160 0.12 -16.82 -3.36
C THR A 160 0.06 -15.96 -4.63
N LEU A 161 0.52 -16.49 -5.76
CA LEU A 161 0.35 -15.84 -7.08
C LEU A 161 -0.91 -16.39 -7.77
N SER A 162 -1.87 -15.51 -8.04
CA SER A 162 -3.02 -15.79 -8.91
C SER A 162 -3.02 -14.83 -10.10
N LEU A 163 -2.18 -15.09 -11.09
CA LEU A 163 -2.19 -14.37 -12.37
C LEU A 163 -2.10 -15.39 -13.50
N SER A 164 -3.16 -15.45 -14.30
CA SER A 164 -3.22 -16.19 -15.55
C SER A 164 -2.22 -15.60 -16.55
N PHE A 165 -1.25 -16.40 -16.98
CA PHE A 165 -0.22 -15.99 -17.93
C PHE A 165 0.01 -17.08 -18.98
N THR A 166 0.34 -16.66 -20.20
CA THR A 166 0.63 -17.54 -21.34
C THR A 166 2.13 -17.87 -21.38
N LEU A 167 2.49 -19.08 -20.94
CA LEU A 167 3.88 -19.58 -20.92
C LEU A 167 4.29 -20.08 -22.33
N ILE A 168 5.24 -19.38 -22.97
CA ILE A 168 5.96 -19.88 -24.14
C ILE A 168 7.27 -20.50 -23.65
N LEU A 169 7.40 -21.83 -23.73
CA LEU A 169 8.55 -22.57 -23.23
C LEU A 169 9.49 -22.93 -24.39
N SER A 170 10.71 -22.41 -24.37
CA SER A 170 11.82 -22.96 -25.16
C SER A 170 12.75 -23.74 -24.22
N HIS A 171 12.83 -25.04 -24.50
CA HIS A 171 13.56 -26.08 -23.78
C HIS A 171 13.04 -26.51 -22.40
N SER A 172 13.22 -27.82 -22.21
CA SER A 172 12.50 -28.75 -21.34
C SER A 172 12.49 -28.40 -19.86
N PHE A 173 11.31 -28.44 -19.24
CA PHE A 173 11.16 -28.53 -17.79
C PHE A 173 9.90 -29.34 -17.41
N THR A 174 9.94 -30.00 -16.26
CA THR A 174 8.83 -30.81 -15.71
C THR A 174 8.01 -29.97 -14.73
N LEU A 175 6.70 -29.83 -14.97
CA LEU A 175 5.76 -29.12 -14.11
C LEU A 175 4.82 -30.13 -13.44
N LEU A 176 4.80 -30.19 -12.10
CA LEU A 176 3.81 -30.93 -11.33
C LEU A 176 2.72 -29.96 -10.89
N LEU A 177 1.52 -30.09 -11.45
CA LEU A 177 0.37 -29.28 -11.09
C LEU A 177 -0.73 -30.18 -10.51
N SER A 178 -1.12 -29.93 -9.26
CA SER A 178 -2.35 -30.45 -8.69
C SER A 178 -3.32 -29.28 -8.47
N LEU A 179 -4.32 -29.14 -9.33
CA LEU A 179 -5.73 -29.26 -8.95
C LEU A 179 -6.64 -29.15 -10.19
N SER A 180 -7.79 -29.78 -10.06
CA SER A 180 -8.80 -30.11 -11.07
C SER A 180 -9.45 -28.89 -11.75
N PHE A 181 -9.60 -28.97 -13.08
CA PHE A 181 -10.53 -28.14 -13.84
C PHE A 181 -11.19 -28.93 -14.97
N THR A 182 -12.42 -28.58 -15.31
CA THR A 182 -13.26 -29.23 -16.32
C THR A 182 -12.82 -28.78 -17.72
N LEU A 183 -12.30 -29.72 -18.51
CA LEU A 183 -11.82 -29.48 -19.88
C LEU A 183 -12.92 -29.82 -20.89
N SER A 184 -13.42 -28.82 -21.61
CA SER A 184 -14.25 -29.04 -22.82
C SER A 184 -13.33 -29.06 -24.04
N LEU A 185 -13.14 -30.25 -24.64
CA LEU A 185 -12.25 -30.48 -25.78
C LEU A 185 -13.03 -30.47 -27.10
N SER A 186 -12.58 -29.69 -28.09
CA SER A 186 -12.78 -30.02 -29.50
C SER A 186 -11.41 -30.15 -30.17
N LEU A 187 -11.02 -31.41 -30.41
CA LEU A 187 -9.94 -32.01 -31.22
C LEU A 187 -8.74 -31.12 -31.62
N SER A 188 -7.47 -31.52 -31.52
CA SER A 188 -6.82 -32.82 -31.31
C SER A 188 -5.31 -32.57 -31.24
N PHE A 189 -4.56 -33.08 -30.26
CA PHE A 189 -3.11 -33.38 -30.42
C PHE A 189 -2.61 -34.35 -29.34
N THR A 190 -1.57 -35.10 -29.70
CA THR A 190 -1.07 -36.34 -29.07
C THR A 190 -0.26 -36.07 -27.79
N LEU A 191 -0.62 -36.72 -26.68
CA LEU A 191 0.14 -36.70 -25.43
C LEU A 191 0.90 -38.03 -25.27
N SER A 192 2.23 -37.99 -25.13
CA SER A 192 3.03 -39.17 -24.76
C SER A 192 3.53 -39.03 -23.32
N LEU A 193 3.11 -39.93 -22.44
CA LEU A 193 3.64 -40.06 -21.07
C LEU A 193 4.51 -41.32 -21.01
N SER A 194 5.66 -41.24 -20.35
CA SER A 194 6.44 -42.41 -19.96
C SER A 194 6.69 -42.37 -18.45
N PHE A 195 6.22 -43.40 -17.74
CA PHE A 195 6.56 -43.69 -16.36
C PHE A 195 7.05 -45.14 -16.30
N THR A 196 8.03 -45.43 -15.45
CA THR A 196 8.45 -46.78 -15.09
C THR A 196 7.69 -47.24 -13.86
N LEU A 197 6.89 -48.31 -14.01
CA LEU A 197 6.20 -48.98 -12.91
C LEU A 197 6.88 -50.32 -12.65
N SER A 198 7.36 -50.55 -11.43
CA SER A 198 7.74 -51.88 -10.96
C SER A 198 6.49 -52.63 -10.52
N LEU A 199 6.14 -53.72 -11.21
CA LEU A 199 5.05 -54.61 -10.83
C LEU A 199 5.60 -56.02 -10.58
N SER A 200 5.41 -56.54 -9.37
CA SER A 200 5.68 -57.94 -9.01
C SER A 200 4.52 -58.83 -9.47
N LEU A 201 4.84 -59.95 -10.14
CA LEU A 201 3.86 -60.96 -10.57
C LEU A 201 3.58 -62.02 -9.50
N SER A 202 2.35 -62.51 -9.49
CA SER A 202 2.00 -63.85 -9.00
C SER A 202 0.80 -64.39 -9.78
N PHE A 203 0.93 -65.61 -10.34
CA PHE A 203 -0.09 -66.31 -11.13
C PHE A 203 -0.72 -67.46 -10.34
N THR A 204 -1.94 -67.86 -10.74
CA THR A 204 -2.35 -69.28 -10.74
C THR A 204 -3.28 -69.52 -11.93
N LEU A 205 -2.91 -70.49 -12.78
CA LEU A 205 -3.66 -71.00 -13.92
C LEU A 205 -4.54 -72.17 -13.48
N THR A 206 -5.75 -72.26 -14.01
CA THR A 206 -6.40 -73.57 -14.19
C THR A 206 -7.12 -73.60 -15.53
N LEU A 207 -6.86 -74.68 -16.28
CA LEU A 207 -7.25 -74.96 -17.67
C LEU A 207 -8.77 -74.96 -17.90
#